data_AF-A0AA43IQB8-F1
#
_entry.id   AF-A0AA43IQB8-F1
#
_cell.length_a   1.000
_cell.length_b   1.000
_cell.length_c   1.000
_cell.angle_alpha   90.00
_cell.angle_beta   90.00
_cell.angle_gamma   90.00
#
_symmetry.space_group_name_H-M   'P 1'
#
loop_
_entity.id
_entity.type
_entity.pdbx_description
1 polymer ?
#
loop_
_entity_poly.entity_id
_entity_poly.type
_entity_poly.pdbx_seq_one_letter_code
_entity_poly.pdbx_strand_id
1 'polypeptide(L)' 'MEESRAVLERLERIEELDRTGAPSAEIVAELRALVADATAWSRAEGGESAERAVAVLRSALADDMIAV' A
#
# COMPACT_ATOMS: atom_id res chain seq x y z
N MET A 1 3.55 13.51 11.91
CA MET A 1 2.11 13.91 11.91
C MET A 1 1.59 14.21 10.50
N GLU A 2 2.44 14.48 9.51
CA GLU A 2 2.04 14.55 8.09
C GLU A 2 1.93 13.16 7.45
N GLU A 3 2.69 12.18 7.95
CA GLU A 3 2.69 10.79 7.48
C GLU A 3 1.30 10.16 7.53
N SER A 4 0.62 10.27 8.69
CA SER A 4 -0.71 9.69 8.88
C SER A 4 -1.74 10.32 7.95
N ARG A 5 -1.61 11.61 7.65
CA ARG A 5 -2.51 12.31 6.72
C ARG A 5 -2.30 11.84 5.28
N ALA A 6 -1.04 11.69 4.86
CA ALA A 6 -0.71 11.19 3.53
C ALA A 6 -1.24 9.75 3.29
N VAL A 7 -1.24 8.91 4.33
CA VAL A 7 -1.85 7.56 4.25
C VAL A 7 -3.37 7.65 4.10
N LEU A 8 -4.04 8.48 4.90
CA LEU A 8 -5.49 8.62 4.82
C LEU A 8 -5.94 9.15 3.45
N GLU A 9 -5.27 10.19 2.94
CA GLU A 9 -5.55 10.74 1.60
C GLU A 9 -5.37 9.69 0.49
N ARG A 10 -4.42 8.76 0.66
CA ARG A 10 -4.21 7.67 -0.31
C ARG A 10 -5.27 6.58 -0.21
N LEU A 11 -5.69 6.22 1.00
CA LEU A 11 -6.78 5.27 1.20
C LEU A 11 -8.09 5.82 0.60
N GLU A 12 -8.38 7.10 0.80
CA GLU A 12 -9.54 7.76 0.17
C GLU A 12 -9.45 7.71 -1.36
N ARG A 13 -8.27 7.93 -1.94
CA ARG A 13 -8.07 7.80 -3.40
C ARG A 13 -8.29 6.38 -3.89
N ILE A 14 -7.81 5.37 -3.17
CA ILE A 14 -8.03 3.95 -3.52
C ILE A 14 -9.53 3.62 -3.49
N GLU A 15 -10.25 4.07 -2.46
CA GLU A 15 -11.69 3.86 -2.36
C GLU A 15 -12.46 4.55 -3.49
N GLU A 16 -12.04 5.74 -3.92
CA GLU A 16 -12.65 6.44 -5.05
C GLU A 16 -12.39 5.72 -6.38
N LEU A 17 -11.17 5.23 -6.60
CA LEU A 17 -10.81 4.45 -7.79
C LEU A 17 -11.62 3.15 -7.86
N ASP A 18 -11.78 2.45 -6.74
CA ASP A 18 -12.59 1.23 -6.67
C ASP A 18 -14.07 1.53 -6.96
N ARG A 19 -14.62 2.57 -6.32
CA ARG A 19 -16.02 2.99 -6.51
C ARG A 19 -16.33 3.43 -7.94
N THR A 20 -15.37 4.05 -8.62
CA THR A 20 -15.53 4.52 -10.00
C THR A 20 -15.27 3.42 -11.04
N GLY A 21 -14.90 2.20 -10.60
CA GLY A 21 -14.58 1.09 -11.49
C GLY A 21 -13.31 1.34 -12.29
N ALA A 22 -12.34 2.06 -11.70
CA ALA A 22 -11.06 2.33 -12.33
C ALA A 22 -10.35 1.01 -12.68
N PRO A 23 -9.50 1.00 -13.72
CA PRO A 23 -8.68 -0.16 -14.05
C PRO A 23 -7.92 -0.67 -12.83
N SER A 24 -7.91 -1.99 -12.61
CA SER A 24 -7.21 -2.60 -11.48
C SER A 24 -5.73 -2.19 -11.41
N ALA A 25 -5.10 -1.89 -12.55
CA ALA A 25 -3.73 -1.38 -12.61
C ALA A 25 -3.54 -0.04 -11.87
N GLU A 26 -4.55 0.84 -11.87
CA GLU A 26 -4.50 2.14 -11.18
C GLU A 26 -4.62 1.94 -9.65
N ILE A 27 -5.52 1.05 -9.21
CA ILE A 27 -5.68 0.69 -7.79
C ILE A 27 -4.39 0.01 -7.27
N VAL A 28 -3.84 -0.92 -8.03
CA VAL A 28 -2.58 -1.63 -7.69
C VAL A 28 -1.40 -0.66 -7.60
N ALA A 29 -1.34 0.37 -8.46
CA ALA A 29 -0.30 1.40 -8.38
C ALA A 29 -0.35 2.18 -7.06
N GLU A 30 -1.54 2.57 -6.61
CA GLU A 30 -1.73 3.26 -5.32
C GLU A 30 -1.37 2.34 -4.14
N LEU A 31 -1.77 1.06 -4.18
CA LEU A 31 -1.41 0.08 -3.16
C LEU A 31 0.11 -0.15 -3.07
N ARG A 32 0.82 -0.17 -4.20
CA ARG A 32 2.29 -0.27 -4.22
C ARG A 32 2.96 0.93 -3.57
N ALA A 33 2.47 2.14 -3.86
CA ALA A 33 2.98 3.35 -3.23
C ALA A 33 2.78 3.30 -1.71
N LEU A 34 1.60 2.88 -1.25
CA LEU A 34 1.31 2.73 0.18
C LEU A 34 2.24 1.72 0.87
N VAL A 35 2.53 0.59 0.23
CA VAL A 35 3.46 -0.41 0.78
C VAL A 35 4.91 0.08 0.78
N ALA A 36 5.32 0.88 -0.20
CA ALA A 36 6.62 1.52 -0.19
C ALA A 36 6.78 2.47 1.01
N ASP A 37 5.78 3.32 1.25
CA ASP A 37 5.74 4.25 2.39
C ASP A 37 5.77 3.49 3.73
N ALA A 38 4.92 2.46 3.87
CA ALA A 38 4.90 1.60 5.05
C ALA A 38 6.24 0.90 5.30
N THR A 39 6.95 0.50 4.24
CA THR A 39 8.29 -0.07 4.37
C THR A 39 9.29 0.95 4.90
N ALA A 40 9.25 2.18 4.37
CA ALA A 40 10.16 3.24 4.80
C ALA A 40 10.00 3.51 6.30
N TRP A 41 8.77 3.60 6.78
CA TRP A 41 8.49 3.80 8.21
C TRP A 41 8.81 2.58 9.05
N SER A 42 8.50 1.38 8.57
CA SER A 42 8.87 0.15 9.27
C SER A 42 10.36 0.08 9.54
N ARG A 43 11.19 0.49 8.57
CA ARG A 43 12.66 0.52 8.71
C ARG A 43 13.14 1.64 9.63
N ALA A 44 12.45 2.77 9.64
CA ALA A 44 12.81 3.89 10.48
C ALA A 44 12.44 3.66 11.95
N GLU A 45 11.26 3.10 12.23
CA GLU A 45 10.63 3.15 13.55
C GLU A 45 9.80 1.91 13.95
N GLY A 46 9.51 0.98 13.02
CA GLY A 46 8.44 -0.02 13.22
C GLY A 46 8.84 -1.33 13.89
N GLY A 47 10.14 -1.61 13.99
CA GLY A 47 10.65 -2.86 14.56
C GLY A 47 10.15 -4.12 13.85
N GLU A 48 10.42 -5.28 14.44
CA GLU A 48 10.23 -6.58 13.77
C GLU A 48 8.77 -6.88 13.37
N SER A 49 7.79 -6.39 14.14
CA SER A 49 6.38 -6.61 13.83
C SER A 49 5.91 -5.82 12.61
N ALA A 50 6.36 -4.57 12.45
CA ALA A 50 6.06 -3.79 11.27
C ALA A 50 6.77 -4.37 10.03
N GLU A 51 8.00 -4.86 10.20
CA GLU A 51 8.77 -5.44 9.09
C GLU A 51 8.08 -6.69 8.53
N ARG A 52 7.56 -7.55 9.42
CA ARG A 52 6.76 -8.72 9.03
C ARG A 52 5.47 -8.33 8.30
N ALA A 53 4.74 -7.34 8.81
CA ALA A 53 3.51 -6.87 8.17
C ALA A 53 3.78 -6.35 6.75
N VAL A 54 4.83 -5.53 6.58
CA VAL A 54 5.26 -5.03 5.27
C VAL A 54 5.69 -6.16 4.34
N ALA A 55 6.41 -7.17 4.84
CA ALA A 55 6.83 -8.31 4.03
C ALA A 55 5.63 -9.10 3.47
N VAL A 56 4.60 -9.33 4.30
CA VAL A 56 3.36 -9.98 3.88
C VAL A 56 2.64 -9.15 2.79
N LEU A 57 2.51 -7.84 2.99
CA LEU A 57 1.87 -6.94 2.02
C LEU A 57 2.60 -6.95 0.67
N ARG A 58 3.94 -6.95 0.70
CA ARG A 58 4.76 -7.04 -0.52
C ARG A 58 4.55 -8.37 -1.25
N SER A 59 4.47 -9.48 -0.52
CA SER A 59 4.21 -10.80 -1.10
C SER A 59 2.86 -10.82 -1.80
N ALA A 60 1.79 -10.35 -1.13
CA ALA A 60 0.45 -10.32 -1.69
C ALA A 60 0.35 -9.48 -2.98
N LEU A 61 1.01 -8.31 -3.02
CA LEU A 61 1.08 -7.46 -4.22
C LEU A 61 1.91 -8.05 -5.36
N ALA A 62 2.89 -8.90 -5.05
CA ALA A 62 3.69 -9.58 -6.06
C ALA A 62 2.93 -10.78 -6.66
N ASP A 63 2.14 -11.48 -5.85
CA ASP A 63 1.34 -12.63 -6.29
C ASP A 63 0.18 -12.22 -7.20
N ASP A 64 -0.44 -11.05 -6.97
CA ASP A 64 -1.48 -10.49 -7.86
C ASP A 64 -0.94 -10.25 -9.29
N MET A 65 0.36 -9.98 -9.40
CA MET A 65 1.07 -9.79 -10.68
C MET A 65 1.24 -11.10 -11.48
N ILE A 66 1.03 -12.26 -10.85
CA ILE A 66 1.11 -13.59 -11.49
C ILE A 66 -0.28 -14.06 -11.94
N ALA A 67 -1.35 -13.49 -11.38
CA ALA A 67 -2.73 -13.91 -11.61
C ALA A 67 -3.48 -13.13 -12.71
N VAL A 68 -2.88 -12.08 -13.29
CA VAL A 68 -3.45 -11.22 -14.35
C VAL A 68 -2.89 -11.56 -15.74
#